data_AF-A0A250KNP4-F1
#
_entry.id   AF-A0A250KNP4-F1
#
_cell.length_a   1.000
_cell.length_b   1.000
_cell.length_c   1.000
_cell.angle_alpha   90.00
_cell.angle_beta   90.00
_cell.angle_gamma   90.00
#
_symmetry.space_group_name_H-M   'P 1'
#
loop_
_entity.id
_entity.type
_entity.pdbx_description
1 polymer ?
#
loop_
_entity_poly.entity_id
_entity_poly.type
_entity_poly.pdbx_seq_one_letter_code
_entity_poly.pdbx_strand_id
1 'polypeptide(L)'
;MFRFGIRAFILLSVLTAVPRPVFALAECNVGASGVGFGVYDVFTSSPTDATGDVSVSCSLLGLVSLLVSYEIRLSAGSSGAYSARTMAGGGDSLAYNSIR
;
A
#
# COMPACT_ATOMS: atom_id res chain seq x y z
N MET A 1 30.28 -41.18 -29.20
CA MET A 1 29.26 -41.19 -28.11
C MET A 1 29.00 -39.82 -27.44
N PHE A 2 29.86 -38.79 -27.57
CA PHE A 2 29.67 -37.47 -26.90
C PHE A 2 28.67 -36.48 -27.54
N ARG A 3 28.17 -36.74 -28.76
CA ARG A 3 27.32 -35.78 -29.51
C ARG A 3 25.82 -35.86 -29.19
N PHE A 4 25.36 -36.94 -28.57
CA PHE A 4 23.94 -37.13 -28.22
C PHE A 4 23.52 -36.36 -26.96
N GLY A 5 24.44 -36.20 -25.99
CA GLY A 5 24.18 -35.48 -24.74
C GLY A 5 23.98 -33.98 -24.90
N ILE A 6 24.66 -33.35 -25.86
CA ILE A 6 24.59 -31.90 -26.10
C ILE A 6 23.22 -31.48 -26.64
N ARG A 7 22.59 -32.29 -27.51
CA ARG A 7 21.26 -32.00 -28.05
C ARG A 7 20.14 -32.16 -27.02
N ALA A 8 20.25 -33.16 -26.15
CA ALA A 8 19.31 -33.34 -25.04
C ALA A 8 19.41 -32.19 -24.02
N PHE A 9 20.61 -31.66 -23.79
CA PHE A 9 20.83 -30.52 -22.89
C PHE A 9 20.27 -29.21 -23.44
N ILE A 10 20.38 -28.98 -24.76
CA ILE A 10 19.83 -27.78 -25.44
C ILE A 10 18.29 -27.80 -25.45
N LEU A 11 17.65 -28.97 -25.60
CA LEU A 11 16.19 -29.07 -25.55
C LEU A 11 15.63 -28.85 -24.12
N LEU A 12 16.38 -29.27 -23.10
CA LEU A 12 16.00 -29.07 -21.70
C LEU A 12 16.14 -27.60 -21.25
N SER A 13 17.11 -26.86 -21.77
CA SER A 13 17.28 -25.43 -21.48
C SER A 13 16.26 -24.52 -22.17
N VAL A 14 15.68 -24.94 -23.30
CA VAL A 14 14.61 -24.19 -23.99
C VAL A 14 13.28 -24.26 -23.22
N LEU A 15 13.02 -25.35 -22.49
CA LEU A 15 11.76 -25.53 -21.75
C LEU A 15 11.66 -24.66 -20.48
N THR A 16 12.79 -24.17 -19.95
CA THR A 16 12.81 -23.26 -18.79
C THR A 16 12.77 -21.79 -19.17
N ALA A 17 12.93 -21.45 -20.46
CA ALA A 17 12.96 -20.08 -20.96
C ALA A 17 11.58 -19.52 -21.35
N VAL A 18 10.49 -20.30 -21.16
CA VAL A 18 9.13 -19.78 -21.40
C VAL A 18 8.77 -18.81 -20.28
N PRO A 19 8.43 -17.54 -20.58
CA PRO A 19 7.99 -16.60 -19.56
C PRO A 19 6.73 -17.15 -18.90
N ARG A 20 6.83 -17.49 -17.62
CA ARG A 20 5.66 -17.90 -16.83
C ARG A 20 4.80 -16.65 -16.63
N PRO A 21 3.52 -16.65 -17.05
CA PRO A 21 2.62 -15.58 -16.66
C PRO A 21 2.50 -15.60 -15.13
N VAL A 22 2.94 -14.52 -14.50
CA VAL A 22 2.62 -14.27 -13.09
C VAL A 22 1.18 -13.83 -13.07
N PHE A 23 0.28 -14.74 -12.69
CA PHE A 23 -1.09 -14.37 -12.38
C PHE A 23 -1.12 -13.83 -10.95
N ALA A 24 -1.42 -12.54 -10.82
CA ALA A 24 -1.83 -12.00 -9.53
C ALA A 24 -3.18 -12.64 -9.17
N LEU A 25 -3.25 -13.30 -8.01
CA LEU A 25 -4.50 -13.91 -7.54
C LEU A 25 -5.58 -12.86 -7.29
N ALA A 26 -5.17 -11.67 -6.85
CA ALA A 26 -6.00 -10.50 -6.65
C ALA A 26 -5.32 -9.26 -7.21
N GLU A 27 -6.10 -8.37 -7.82
CA GLU A 27 -5.69 -7.00 -8.16
C GLU A 27 -6.45 -6.04 -7.25
N CYS A 28 -5.73 -5.23 -6.47
CA CYS A 28 -6.32 -4.24 -5.57
C CYS A 28 -5.86 -2.85 -5.95
N ASN A 29 -6.82 -1.94 -6.15
CA ASN A 29 -6.57 -0.52 -6.23
C ASN A 29 -6.85 0.14 -4.88
N VAL A 30 -5.93 0.98 -4.42
CA VAL A 30 -6.03 1.68 -3.13
C VAL A 30 -6.04 3.18 -3.40
N GLY A 31 -7.07 3.86 -2.93
CA GLY A 31 -7.19 5.31 -2.92
C GLY A 31 -7.17 5.84 -1.49
N ALA A 32 -6.61 7.03 -1.31
CA ALA A 32 -6.68 7.77 -0.06
C ALA A 32 -6.94 9.25 -0.36
N SER A 33 -7.85 9.88 0.39
CA SER A 33 -8.01 11.33 0.36
C SER A 33 -7.07 11.99 1.36
N GLY A 34 -6.57 13.18 1.03
CA GLY A 34 -5.84 14.01 1.99
C GLY A 34 -6.75 14.45 3.13
N VAL A 35 -6.17 14.67 4.31
CA VAL A 35 -6.85 15.25 5.47
C VAL A 35 -6.38 16.70 5.60
N GLY A 36 -7.31 17.65 5.49
CA GLY A 36 -7.06 19.08 5.68
C GLY A 36 -7.79 19.60 6.91
N PHE A 37 -7.06 19.86 7.99
CA PHE A 37 -7.64 20.37 9.25
C PHE A 37 -8.18 21.81 9.14
N GLY A 38 -7.76 22.57 8.12
CA GLY A 38 -8.12 23.98 7.99
C GLY A 38 -7.24 24.88 8.85
N VAL A 39 -7.78 26.04 9.24
CA VAL A 39 -7.06 27.02 10.07
C VAL A 39 -7.14 26.58 11.53
N TYR A 40 -5.97 26.41 12.15
CA TYR A 40 -5.86 26.10 13.57
C TYR A 40 -5.83 27.38 14.42
N ASP A 41 -6.67 27.45 15.45
CA ASP A 41 -6.67 28.54 16.42
C ASP A 41 -6.05 28.09 17.75
N VAL A 42 -4.87 28.66 18.06
CA VAL A 42 -4.08 28.35 19.26
C VAL A 42 -4.75 28.75 20.58
N PHE A 43 -5.79 29.59 20.54
CA PHE A 43 -6.54 30.02 21.74
C PHE A 43 -7.75 29.13 22.02
N THR A 44 -8.09 28.22 21.10
CA THR A 44 -9.14 27.23 21.30
C THR A 44 -8.57 26.01 22.00
N SER A 45 -9.27 25.52 23.04
CA SER A 45 -8.89 24.29 23.75
C SER A 45 -9.47 23.03 23.08
N SER A 46 -10.37 23.20 22.11
CA SER A 46 -10.95 22.10 21.34
C SER A 46 -10.01 21.67 20.22
N PRO A 47 -9.74 20.36 20.05
CA PRO A 47 -9.07 19.85 18.86
C PRO A 47 -9.80 20.26 17.58
N THR A 48 -9.04 20.47 16.50
CA THR A 48 -9.61 20.60 15.16
C THR A 48 -9.60 19.23 14.51
N ASP A 49 -10.78 18.68 14.23
CA ASP A 49 -10.93 17.37 13.62
C ASP A 49 -11.23 17.48 12.12
N ALA A 50 -10.70 16.54 11.35
CA ALA A 50 -10.98 16.39 9.92
C ALA A 50 -10.98 14.92 9.53
N THR A 51 -11.80 14.58 8.54
CA THR A 51 -11.95 13.21 8.04
C THR A 51 -11.36 13.08 6.65
N GLY A 52 -10.67 11.98 6.41
CA GLY A 52 -10.27 11.53 5.09
C GLY A 52 -10.64 10.06 4.92
N ASP A 53 -10.82 9.65 3.67
CA ASP A 53 -11.29 8.32 3.31
C ASP A 53 -10.16 7.49 2.71
N VAL A 54 -10.14 6.20 3.06
CA VAL A 54 -9.32 5.20 2.38
C VAL A 54 -10.26 4.21 1.69
N SER A 55 -10.16 4.12 0.37
CA SER A 55 -10.93 3.19 -0.45
C SER A 55 -10.05 2.08 -0.97
N VAL A 56 -10.53 0.84 -0.86
CA VAL A 56 -9.86 -0.35 -1.38
C VAL A 56 -10.84 -1.08 -2.28
N SER A 57 -10.46 -1.28 -3.54
CA SER A 57 -11.24 -2.03 -4.51
C SER A 57 -10.41 -3.19 -5.04
N CYS A 58 -10.80 -4.41 -4.71
CA CYS A 58 -10.10 -5.62 -5.15
C CYS A 58 -10.95 -6.46 -6.11
N SER A 59 -10.31 -7.00 -7.13
CA SER A 59 -10.87 -8.00 -8.03
C SER A 59 -10.05 -9.30 -7.93
N LEU A 60 -10.74 -10.43 -7.84
CA LEU A 60 -10.13 -11.77 -7.90
C LEU A 60 -10.44 -12.36 -9.28
N LEU A 61 -9.46 -12.95 -9.96
CA LEU A 61 -9.68 -13.58 -11.26
C LEU A 61 -10.72 -14.71 -11.11
N GLY A 62 -11.94 -14.46 -11.59
CA GLY A 62 -12.88 -15.51 -11.95
C GLY A 62 -14.24 -15.44 -11.28
N LEU A 63 -14.36 -15.45 -9.94
CA LEU A 63 -15.68 -15.76 -9.36
C LEU A 63 -16.08 -15.07 -8.05
N VAL A 64 -15.19 -14.49 -7.24
CA VAL A 64 -15.62 -13.86 -5.99
C VAL A 64 -14.63 -12.81 -5.43
N SER A 65 -15.02 -11.52 -5.38
CA SER A 65 -14.29 -10.48 -4.63
C SER A 65 -14.42 -10.59 -3.09
N LEU A 66 -15.25 -11.51 -2.58
CA LEU A 66 -15.58 -11.63 -1.15
C LEU A 66 -14.46 -12.25 -0.29
N LEU A 67 -13.40 -12.81 -0.89
CA LEU A 67 -12.34 -13.51 -0.14
C LEU A 67 -11.02 -12.73 -0.06
N VAL A 68 -10.95 -11.49 -0.56
CA VAL A 68 -9.72 -10.69 -0.44
C VAL A 68 -9.67 -10.05 0.93
N SER A 69 -8.83 -10.60 1.82
CA SER A 69 -8.49 -9.96 3.09
C SER A 69 -7.37 -8.95 2.89
N TYR A 70 -7.47 -7.80 3.58
CA TYR A 70 -6.45 -6.75 3.56
C TYR A 70 -6.33 -6.09 4.93
N GLU A 71 -5.15 -5.55 5.20
CA GLU A 71 -4.87 -4.75 6.40
C GLU A 71 -4.45 -3.35 5.96
N ILE A 72 -5.08 -2.32 6.53
CA ILE A 72 -4.68 -0.92 6.33
C ILE A 72 -3.84 -0.51 7.53
N ARG A 73 -2.57 -0.20 7.28
CA ARG A 73 -1.61 0.26 8.30
C ARG A 73 -1.15 1.65 7.95
N LEU A 74 -1.31 2.60 8.87
CA LEU A 74 -0.77 3.95 8.71
C LEU A 74 0.57 4.01 9.45
N SER A 75 1.64 4.46 8.77
CA SER A 75 2.95 4.68 9.43
C SER A 75 2.90 5.85 10.41
N ALA A 76 3.86 5.99 11.31
CA ALA A 76 3.95 7.12 12.25
C ALA A 76 4.12 8.51 11.58
N GLY A 77 4.16 8.59 10.24
CA GLY A 77 4.50 9.81 9.53
C GLY A 77 5.95 10.24 9.80
N SER A 78 6.22 11.54 9.69
CA SER A 78 7.58 12.08 9.88
C SER A 78 8.04 12.12 11.35
N SER A 79 7.14 11.91 12.33
CA SER A 79 7.49 11.98 13.76
C SER A 79 8.21 10.73 14.25
N GLY A 80 8.03 9.58 13.57
CA GLY A 80 8.52 8.28 14.05
C GLY A 80 7.78 7.72 15.28
N ALA A 81 6.77 8.42 15.81
CA ALA A 81 5.98 8.02 16.98
C ALA A 81 4.47 7.97 16.68
N TYR A 82 3.80 6.92 17.17
CA TYR A 82 2.35 6.76 17.01
C TYR A 82 1.51 7.51 18.05
N SER A 83 2.10 7.86 19.20
CA SER A 83 1.41 8.58 20.28
C SER A 83 1.14 10.05 19.94
N ALA A 84 2.03 10.67 19.17
CA ALA A 84 1.85 11.99 18.58
C ALA A 84 2.53 12.03 17.21
N ARG A 85 1.73 12.13 16.16
CA ARG A 85 2.22 12.43 14.82
C ARG A 85 2.44 13.94 14.71
N THR A 86 3.34 14.38 13.84
CA THR A 86 3.63 15.81 13.65
C THR A 86 3.37 16.23 12.21
N MET A 87 2.77 17.41 12.04
CA MET A 87 2.69 18.15 10.79
C MET A 87 3.60 19.36 10.88
N ALA A 88 4.52 19.53 9.93
CA ALA A 88 5.40 20.67 9.86
C ALA A 88 4.88 21.70 8.84
N GLY A 89 4.99 22.99 9.17
CA GLY A 89 4.60 24.08 8.27
C GLY A 89 5.08 25.43 8.80
N GLY A 90 5.58 26.31 7.92
CA GLY A 90 5.99 27.68 8.30
C GLY A 90 7.15 27.79 9.30
N GLY A 91 7.82 26.69 9.65
CA GLY A 91 8.82 26.61 10.72
C GLY A 91 8.30 26.01 12.02
N ASP A 92 6.98 25.83 12.13
CA ASP A 92 6.31 25.25 13.28
C ASP A 92 5.94 23.77 13.05
N SER A 93 5.61 23.09 14.15
CA SER A 93 5.13 21.71 14.15
C SER A 93 3.88 21.58 15.02
N LEU A 94 2.83 20.98 14.48
CA LEU A 94 1.59 20.67 15.19
C LEU A 94 1.46 19.17 15.41
N ALA A 95 1.14 18.79 16.64
CA ALA A 95 0.84 17.41 16.99
C ALA A 95 -0.58 17.04 16.54
N TYR A 96 -0.74 15.83 15.99
CA TYR A 96 -2.04 15.25 15.66
C TYR A 96 -2.04 13.75 15.89
N ASN A 97 -3.22 13.15 15.85
CA ASN A 97 -3.38 11.71 15.82
C ASN A 97 -4.39 11.29 14.75
N SER A 98 -4.33 10.03 14.34
CA SER A 98 -5.28 9.43 13.40
C SER A 98 -6.08 8.36 14.13
N ILE A 99 -7.39 8.50 14.15
CA ILE A 99 -8.33 7.52 14.70
C ILE A 99 -9.15 6.88 13.58
N ARG A 100 -9.75 5.72 13.85
CA ARG A 100 -10.75 5.09 12.98
C ARG A 100 -12.14 5.53 13.43
#